data_AF-A0AA36C076-F1
#
_entry.id   AF-A0AA36C076-F1
#
_cell.length_a   1.000
_cell.length_b   1.000
_cell.length_c   1.000
_cell.angle_alpha   90.00
_cell.angle_beta   90.00
_cell.angle_gamma   90.00
#
_symmetry.space_group_name_H-M   'P 1'
#
loop_
_entity.id
_entity.type
_entity.pdbx_description
1 polymer ?
#
loop_
_entity_poly.entity_id
_entity_poly.type
_entity_poly.pdbx_seq_one_letter_code
_entity_poly.pdbx_strand_id
1 'polypeptide(L)'
;MEDLDCPHVVGIDRNWILDQLVNPSEERTKIIAWLLRMIEPTMLVSIDTTAHFDNESLRKDLLMLVSSMGFCGPDRMDLIKGTASKRDQLQLFSLLLDVVEVSHSEGLPSDLDDVWQKQDHFVHQIATHPTIMKSLLSHKVNLLPSEVAARIMKNQQRNTEDLSKNRIADLVKGYESTLETLQQELAEKSQELEVIKDTYVYNPFTSEELTEVCHKLDVVVTNMNQHLEKFHTCYDNELVSWCRMPDTPPTELGTILDRLYTKMDSFALMMGTFESIRATTLQLEDLDTVKPGRDTTLKTASDSFFLTLTDFLNQIAVPAVGDQSADGYLSV
;
A
#
# COMPACT_ATOMS: atom_id res chain seq x y z
N MET A 1 -6.67 -3.41 -30.44
CA MET A 1 -5.75 -2.81 -31.44
C MET A 1 -6.48 -2.54 -32.75
N GLU A 2 -7.15 -3.53 -33.36
CA GLU A 2 -8.07 -3.31 -34.49
C GLU A 2 -9.19 -2.33 -34.09
N ASP A 3 -9.82 -2.54 -32.94
CA ASP A 3 -10.87 -1.64 -32.40
C ASP A 3 -10.37 -0.24 -32.01
N LEU A 4 -9.05 -0.04 -31.96
CA LEU A 4 -8.42 1.25 -31.62
C LEU A 4 -7.86 1.95 -32.86
N ASP A 5 -8.19 1.47 -34.07
CA ASP A 5 -7.72 2.00 -35.37
C ASP A 5 -6.19 2.20 -35.45
N CYS A 6 -5.42 1.26 -34.88
CA CYS A 6 -3.96 1.38 -34.85
C CYS A 6 -3.37 1.36 -36.29
N PRO A 7 -2.67 2.43 -36.73
CA PRO A 7 -2.22 2.59 -38.12
C PRO A 7 -1.18 1.55 -38.55
N HIS A 8 -0.54 0.86 -37.59
CA HIS A 8 0.47 -0.17 -37.81
C HIS A 8 -0.12 -1.59 -37.92
N VAL A 9 -1.44 -1.73 -37.77
CA VAL A 9 -2.13 -3.03 -37.62
C VAL A 9 -3.31 -3.18 -38.60
N VAL A 10 -3.77 -2.08 -39.23
CA VAL A 10 -4.92 -2.10 -40.15
C VAL A 10 -4.68 -3.01 -41.36
N GLY A 11 -5.52 -4.03 -41.53
CA GLY A 11 -5.53 -4.90 -42.70
C GLY A 11 -4.43 -5.98 -42.72
N ILE A 12 -3.78 -6.24 -41.58
CA ILE A 12 -2.67 -7.20 -41.46
C ILE A 12 -3.14 -8.46 -40.71
N ASP A 13 -2.55 -9.62 -41.04
CA ASP A 13 -2.89 -10.90 -40.41
C ASP A 13 -2.55 -10.93 -38.90
N ARG A 14 -3.46 -11.51 -38.10
CA ARG A 14 -3.33 -11.59 -36.62
C ARG A 14 -2.07 -12.34 -36.17
N ASN A 15 -1.67 -13.39 -36.88
CA ASN A 15 -0.47 -14.13 -36.51
C ASN A 15 0.79 -13.32 -36.79
N TRP A 16 0.78 -12.52 -37.87
CA TRP A 16 1.87 -11.60 -38.15
C TRP A 16 1.97 -10.51 -37.08
N ILE A 17 0.84 -9.93 -36.66
CA ILE A 17 0.80 -8.92 -35.59
C ILE A 17 1.39 -9.46 -34.29
N LEU A 18 0.96 -10.65 -33.86
CA LEU A 18 1.51 -11.30 -32.67
C LEU A 18 3.01 -11.58 -32.80
N ASP A 19 3.47 -11.97 -33.99
CA ASP A 19 4.89 -12.19 -34.25
C ASP A 19 5.71 -10.90 -34.12
N GLN A 20 5.20 -9.78 -34.66
CA GLN A 20 5.85 -8.47 -34.53
C GLN A 20 5.85 -7.94 -33.10
N LEU A 21 4.81 -8.20 -32.32
CA LEU A 21 4.69 -7.79 -30.91
C LEU A 21 5.54 -8.63 -29.96
N VAL A 22 5.94 -9.84 -30.36
CA VAL A 22 6.67 -10.75 -29.47
C VAL A 22 8.16 -10.83 -29.83
N ASN A 23 8.51 -10.65 -31.10
CA ASN A 23 9.90 -10.70 -31.56
C ASN A 23 10.51 -9.30 -31.71
N PRO A 24 11.84 -9.22 -31.92
CA PRO A 24 12.51 -7.98 -32.29
C PRO A 24 12.04 -7.48 -33.66
N SER A 25 11.41 -6.31 -33.69
CA SER A 25 10.96 -5.65 -34.92
C SER A 25 10.98 -4.14 -34.76
N GLU A 26 11.05 -3.42 -35.87
CA GLU A 26 10.91 -1.96 -35.88
C GLU A 26 9.46 -1.53 -35.61
N GLU A 27 8.49 -2.30 -36.12
CA GLU A 27 7.07 -2.05 -35.93
C GLU A 27 6.65 -2.10 -34.46
N ARG A 28 7.25 -2.98 -33.65
CA ARG A 28 7.04 -3.00 -32.19
C ARG A 28 7.32 -1.64 -31.55
N THR A 29 8.46 -1.03 -31.88
CA THR A 29 8.86 0.27 -31.31
C THR A 29 7.84 1.35 -31.68
N LYS A 30 7.34 1.32 -32.93
CA LYS A 30 6.28 2.23 -33.40
C LYS A 30 4.96 1.99 -32.69
N ILE A 31 4.56 0.74 -32.48
CA ILE A 31 3.33 0.39 -31.76
C ILE A 31 3.40 0.82 -30.30
N ILE A 32 4.54 0.62 -29.61
CA ILE A 32 4.73 1.09 -28.23
C ILE A 32 4.63 2.62 -28.18
N ALA A 33 5.33 3.34 -29.07
CA ALA A 33 5.25 4.79 -29.15
C ALA A 33 3.81 5.28 -29.42
N TRP A 34 3.09 4.60 -30.30
CA TRP A 34 1.70 4.92 -30.59
C TRP A 34 0.78 4.69 -29.38
N LEU A 35 0.91 3.57 -28.67
CA LEU A 35 0.13 3.30 -27.46
C LEU A 35 0.39 4.35 -26.37
N LEU A 36 1.65 4.74 -26.16
CA LEU A 36 2.01 5.80 -25.22
C LEU A 36 1.38 7.15 -25.60
N ARG A 37 1.29 7.46 -26.90
CA ARG A 37 0.63 8.66 -27.39
C ARG A 37 -0.88 8.65 -27.15
N MET A 38 -1.51 7.47 -27.19
CA MET A 38 -2.93 7.30 -26.90
C MET A 38 -3.22 7.51 -25.40
N ILE A 39 -2.31 7.05 -24.52
CA ILE A 39 -2.45 7.23 -23.07
C ILE A 39 -2.39 8.71 -22.68
N GLU A 40 -1.37 9.43 -23.16
CA GLU A 40 -1.22 10.87 -22.88
C GLU A 40 -0.45 11.54 -24.03
N PRO A 41 -1.09 12.40 -24.84
CA PRO A 41 -0.49 12.99 -26.03
C PRO A 41 0.77 13.81 -25.76
N THR A 42 0.89 14.37 -24.55
CA THR A 42 2.02 15.22 -24.15
C THR A 42 3.30 14.43 -23.80
N MET A 43 3.18 13.13 -23.47
CA MET A 43 4.33 12.30 -23.06
C MET A 43 5.40 12.13 -24.14
N LEU A 44 5.02 12.23 -25.41
CA LEU A 44 5.92 12.14 -26.56
C LEU A 44 6.24 13.49 -27.19
N VAL A 45 5.73 14.61 -26.66
CA VAL A 45 6.07 15.95 -27.18
C VAL A 45 7.53 16.31 -26.87
N SER A 46 8.08 15.76 -25.79
CA SER A 46 9.51 15.86 -25.45
C SER A 46 10.40 14.91 -26.26
N ILE A 47 9.81 13.90 -26.89
CA ILE A 47 10.51 12.90 -27.71
C ILE A 47 10.24 13.25 -29.17
N ASP A 48 11.15 14.00 -29.77
CA ASP A 48 11.03 14.43 -31.16
C ASP A 48 11.20 13.22 -32.10
N THR A 49 10.12 12.44 -32.25
CA THR A 49 10.02 11.21 -33.06
C THR A 49 10.46 11.42 -34.51
N THR A 50 10.48 12.67 -34.99
CA THR A 50 10.97 13.08 -36.31
C THR A 50 12.45 13.44 -36.37
N ALA A 51 13.11 13.68 -35.23
CA ALA A 51 14.51 14.10 -35.14
C ALA A 51 15.49 12.97 -34.70
N HIS A 52 14.98 11.78 -34.37
CA HIS A 52 15.84 10.66 -34.00
C HIS A 52 16.51 10.03 -35.24
N PHE A 53 17.79 10.35 -35.43
CA PHE A 53 18.67 9.67 -36.40
C PHE A 53 19.10 8.26 -35.95
N ASP A 54 18.81 7.86 -34.70
CA ASP A 54 19.21 6.58 -34.11
C ASP A 54 18.06 5.90 -33.34
N ASN A 55 17.66 4.71 -33.79
CA ASN A 55 16.64 3.86 -33.18
C ASN A 55 16.95 3.49 -31.72
N GLU A 56 18.22 3.49 -31.30
CA GLU A 56 18.57 3.19 -29.90
C GLU A 56 18.25 4.35 -28.95
N SER A 57 18.26 5.60 -29.42
CA SER A 57 17.86 6.76 -28.61
C SER A 57 16.36 6.72 -28.30
N LEU A 58 15.53 6.52 -29.33
CA LEU A 58 14.08 6.34 -29.19
C LEU A 58 13.74 5.20 -28.22
N ARG A 59 14.43 4.06 -28.31
CA ARG A 59 14.20 2.92 -27.41
C ARG A 59 14.52 3.24 -25.95
N LYS A 60 15.54 4.06 -25.69
CA LYS A 60 15.87 4.53 -24.33
C LYS A 60 14.80 5.46 -23.78
N ASP A 61 14.28 6.34 -24.61
CA ASP A 61 13.22 7.28 -24.20
C ASP A 61 11.91 6.53 -23.92
N LEU A 62 11.56 5.55 -24.78
CA LEU A 62 10.43 4.66 -24.53
C LEU A 62 10.61 3.83 -23.26
N LEU A 63 11.81 3.31 -23.00
CA LEU A 63 12.11 2.59 -21.76
C LEU A 63 11.96 3.51 -20.54
N MET A 64 12.42 4.76 -20.64
CA MET A 64 12.26 5.74 -19.58
C MET A 64 10.78 5.99 -19.28
N LEU A 65 9.95 6.21 -20.30
CA LEU A 65 8.51 6.41 -20.14
C LEU A 65 7.82 5.19 -19.51
N VAL A 66 8.02 4.00 -20.09
CA VAL A 66 7.39 2.76 -19.61
C VAL A 66 7.83 2.40 -18.19
N SER A 67 9.09 2.67 -17.85
CA SER A 67 9.60 2.48 -16.49
C SER A 67 9.10 3.53 -15.50
N SER A 68 8.95 4.79 -15.93
CA SER A 68 8.39 5.85 -15.09
C SER A 68 6.92 5.60 -14.72
N MET A 69 6.18 4.94 -15.60
CA MET A 69 4.81 4.47 -15.34
C MET A 69 4.76 3.19 -14.49
N GLY A 70 5.90 2.59 -14.14
CA GLY A 70 5.96 1.38 -13.31
C GLY A 70 5.61 0.07 -14.02
N PHE A 71 5.56 0.05 -15.36
CA PHE A 71 5.27 -1.19 -16.12
C PHE A 71 6.48 -2.11 -16.25
N CYS A 72 7.69 -1.56 -16.13
CA CYS A 72 8.92 -2.35 -16.07
C CYS A 72 10.05 -1.63 -15.32
N GLY A 73 11.12 -2.34 -15.00
CA GLY A 73 12.33 -1.72 -14.44
C GLY A 73 13.10 -0.88 -15.48
N PRO A 74 13.94 0.08 -15.04
CA PRO A 74 14.72 0.95 -15.94
C PRO A 74 15.81 0.21 -16.74
N ASP A 75 16.20 -1.01 -16.31
CA ASP A 75 17.19 -1.84 -16.99
C ASP A 75 16.58 -2.80 -18.02
N ARG A 76 15.25 -2.80 -18.19
CA ARG A 76 14.50 -3.76 -19.02
C ARG A 76 14.43 -3.38 -20.50
N MET A 77 15.59 -3.06 -21.09
CA MET A 77 15.71 -2.76 -22.51
C MET A 77 15.32 -3.95 -23.41
N ASP A 78 15.40 -5.17 -22.88
CA ASP A 78 14.97 -6.42 -23.52
C ASP A 78 13.48 -6.43 -23.88
N LEU A 79 12.64 -5.71 -23.13
CA LEU A 79 11.20 -5.58 -23.40
C LEU A 79 10.93 -4.67 -24.60
N ILE A 80 11.63 -3.53 -24.67
CA ILE A 80 11.48 -2.60 -25.79
C ILE A 80 12.09 -3.18 -27.07
N LYS A 81 13.19 -3.93 -26.96
CA LYS A 81 13.86 -4.58 -28.10
C LYS A 81 13.18 -5.85 -28.60
N GLY A 82 12.24 -6.42 -27.86
CA GLY A 82 11.60 -7.68 -28.23
C GLY A 82 12.44 -8.93 -27.99
N THR A 83 13.48 -8.86 -27.16
CA THR A 83 14.37 -9.99 -26.86
C THR A 83 14.04 -10.71 -25.56
N ALA A 84 13.14 -10.17 -24.74
CA ALA A 84 12.64 -10.82 -23.52
C ALA A 84 11.76 -12.05 -23.83
N SER A 85 11.35 -12.78 -22.78
CA SER A 85 10.47 -13.93 -22.90
C SER A 85 9.14 -13.56 -23.57
N LYS A 86 8.54 -14.47 -24.35
CA LYS A 86 7.24 -14.21 -25.01
C LYS A 86 6.15 -13.79 -24.02
N ARG A 87 6.20 -14.36 -22.81
CA ARG A 87 5.28 -14.04 -21.72
C ARG A 87 5.44 -12.58 -21.28
N ASP A 88 6.68 -12.14 -21.06
CA ASP A 88 6.97 -10.78 -20.62
C ASP A 88 6.57 -9.75 -21.70
N GLN A 89 6.76 -10.09 -22.97
CA GLN A 89 6.36 -9.23 -24.08
C GLN A 89 4.84 -9.06 -24.16
N LEU A 90 4.09 -10.15 -24.04
CA LEU A 90 2.62 -10.10 -24.00
C LEU A 90 2.12 -9.36 -22.76
N GLN A 91 2.80 -9.51 -21.62
CA GLN A 91 2.45 -8.80 -20.39
C GLN A 91 2.62 -7.28 -20.58
N LEU A 92 3.71 -6.82 -21.18
CA LEU A 92 3.90 -5.39 -21.48
C LEU A 92 2.77 -4.85 -22.37
N PHE A 93 2.46 -5.53 -23.47
CA PHE A 93 1.41 -5.08 -24.38
C PHE A 93 0.01 -5.15 -23.78
N SER A 94 -0.27 -6.16 -22.95
CA SER A 94 -1.52 -6.23 -22.18
C SER A 94 -1.65 -5.01 -21.27
N LEU A 95 -0.59 -4.66 -20.53
CA LEU A 95 -0.63 -3.51 -19.61
C LEU A 95 -0.82 -2.18 -20.34
N LEU A 96 -0.12 -1.97 -21.45
CA LEU A 96 -0.30 -0.77 -22.26
C LEU A 96 -1.71 -0.68 -22.82
N LEU A 97 -2.30 -1.80 -23.27
CA LEU A 97 -3.68 -1.83 -23.77
C LEU A 97 -4.70 -1.60 -22.66
N ASP A 98 -4.54 -2.22 -21.50
CA ASP A 98 -5.42 -2.01 -20.33
C ASP A 98 -5.44 -0.52 -19.94
N VAL A 99 -4.29 0.16 -19.99
CA VAL A 99 -4.19 1.59 -19.64
C VAL A 99 -4.84 2.46 -20.72
N VAL A 100 -4.64 2.14 -22.00
CA VAL A 100 -5.32 2.82 -23.12
C VAL A 100 -6.84 2.67 -23.01
N GLU A 101 -7.33 1.48 -22.67
CA GLU A 101 -8.76 1.22 -22.46
C GLU A 101 -9.33 2.07 -21.31
N VAL A 102 -8.60 2.17 -20.20
CA VAL A 102 -8.94 3.04 -19.06
C VAL A 102 -8.95 4.52 -19.48
N SER A 103 -7.92 4.97 -20.20
CA SER A 103 -7.81 6.36 -20.71
C SER A 103 -8.95 6.76 -21.65
N HIS A 104 -9.49 5.82 -22.43
CA HIS A 104 -10.54 6.08 -23.41
C HIS A 104 -11.93 5.60 -22.99
N SER A 105 -12.10 5.18 -21.73
CA SER A 105 -13.41 4.71 -21.25
C SER A 105 -14.46 5.83 -21.34
N GLU A 106 -15.59 5.55 -22.00
CA GLU A 106 -16.69 6.50 -22.26
C GLU A 106 -17.46 6.96 -21.00
N GLY A 107 -16.94 6.67 -19.80
CA GLY A 107 -17.56 7.00 -18.52
C GLY A 107 -17.35 8.43 -18.05
N LEU A 108 -16.53 9.24 -18.74
CA LEU A 108 -16.34 10.64 -18.38
C LEU A 108 -17.62 11.43 -18.69
N PRO A 109 -18.26 12.08 -17.70
CA PRO A 109 -19.30 13.05 -17.97
C PRO A 109 -18.73 14.13 -18.89
N SER A 110 -19.35 14.32 -20.05
CA SER A 110 -18.92 15.30 -21.06
C SER A 110 -18.94 16.77 -20.56
N ASP A 111 -19.47 16.99 -19.35
CA ASP A 111 -19.65 18.27 -18.66
C ASP A 111 -18.52 18.61 -17.66
N LEU A 112 -17.50 17.76 -17.50
CA LEU A 112 -16.38 18.06 -16.60
C LEU A 112 -15.39 19.02 -17.29
N ASP A 113 -15.61 20.33 -17.12
CA ASP A 113 -14.70 21.38 -17.57
C ASP A 113 -13.38 21.44 -16.76
N ASP A 114 -13.31 20.74 -15.61
CA ASP A 114 -12.09 20.67 -14.81
C ASP A 114 -11.18 19.51 -15.24
N VAL A 115 -10.04 19.84 -15.87
CA VAL A 115 -8.93 18.93 -16.18
C VAL A 115 -8.52 18.07 -14.97
N TRP A 116 -8.59 18.65 -13.77
CA TRP A 116 -8.29 17.96 -12.52
C TRP A 116 -9.24 16.80 -12.22
N GLN A 117 -10.54 16.93 -12.50
CA GLN A 117 -11.53 15.90 -12.23
C GLN A 117 -11.40 14.72 -13.20
N LYS A 118 -11.00 15.00 -14.45
CA LYS A 118 -10.66 13.95 -15.44
C LYS A 118 -9.44 13.16 -14.97
N GLN A 119 -8.43 13.84 -14.44
CA GLN A 119 -7.21 13.21 -13.97
C GLN A 119 -7.43 12.41 -12.67
N ASP A 120 -8.24 12.92 -11.74
CA ASP A 120 -8.63 12.20 -10.53
C ASP A 120 -9.43 10.92 -10.85
N HIS A 121 -10.39 11.01 -11.79
CA HIS A 121 -11.14 9.84 -12.25
C HIS A 121 -10.25 8.81 -12.94
N PHE A 122 -9.32 9.24 -13.79
CA PHE A 122 -8.34 8.35 -14.41
C PHE A 122 -7.48 7.64 -13.35
N VAL A 123 -6.94 8.37 -12.36
CA VAL A 123 -6.17 7.79 -11.25
C VAL A 123 -7.01 6.79 -10.47
N HIS A 124 -8.29 7.09 -10.23
CA HIS A 124 -9.21 6.17 -9.57
C HIS A 124 -9.45 4.89 -10.37
N GLN A 125 -9.65 5.00 -11.69
CA GLN A 125 -9.82 3.84 -12.56
C GLN A 125 -8.54 2.98 -12.60
N ILE A 126 -7.35 3.59 -12.67
CA ILE A 126 -6.07 2.88 -12.61
C ILE A 126 -5.89 2.16 -11.26
N ALA A 127 -6.22 2.81 -10.15
CA ALA A 127 -6.10 2.26 -8.81
C ALA A 127 -7.07 1.09 -8.56
N THR A 128 -8.24 1.11 -9.19
CA THR A 128 -9.26 0.05 -9.09
C THR A 128 -9.04 -1.08 -10.10
N HIS A 129 -8.25 -0.85 -11.16
CA HIS A 129 -7.97 -1.87 -12.17
C HIS A 129 -7.01 -2.94 -11.63
N PRO A 130 -7.47 -4.20 -11.47
CA PRO A 130 -6.72 -5.23 -10.74
C PRO A 130 -5.41 -5.63 -11.44
N THR A 131 -5.39 -5.65 -12.77
CA THR A 131 -4.21 -6.05 -13.55
C THR A 131 -3.12 -4.98 -13.55
N ILE A 132 -3.53 -3.71 -13.67
CA ILE A 132 -2.60 -2.58 -13.69
C ILE A 132 -2.01 -2.39 -12.29
N MET A 133 -2.88 -2.32 -11.27
CA MET A 133 -2.45 -2.13 -9.89
C MET A 133 -1.56 -3.29 -9.40
N LYS A 134 -1.88 -4.54 -9.78
CA LYS A 134 -1.00 -5.69 -9.52
C LYS A 134 0.36 -5.52 -10.18
N SER A 135 0.43 -5.03 -11.41
CA SER A 135 1.71 -4.82 -12.10
C SER A 135 2.52 -3.69 -11.47
N LEU A 136 1.90 -2.55 -11.17
CA LEU A 136 2.54 -1.40 -10.51
C LEU A 136 3.12 -1.78 -9.15
N LEU A 137 2.41 -2.60 -8.38
CA LEU A 137 2.85 -3.08 -7.06
C LEU A 137 3.75 -4.33 -7.13
N SER A 138 3.79 -5.04 -8.26
CA SER A 138 4.56 -6.29 -8.40
C SER A 138 6.07 -6.08 -8.42
N HIS A 139 6.53 -4.85 -8.61
CA HIS A 139 7.94 -4.50 -8.44
C HIS A 139 8.28 -4.42 -6.94
N LYS A 140 8.55 -5.60 -6.38
CA LYS A 140 9.29 -5.85 -5.13
C LYS A 140 8.65 -5.41 -3.81
N VAL A 141 7.51 -4.75 -3.77
CA VAL A 141 6.91 -4.41 -2.47
C VAL A 141 6.01 -5.54 -2.01
N ASN A 142 6.58 -6.49 -1.24
CA ASN A 142 5.74 -7.41 -0.48
C ASN A 142 5.09 -6.62 0.67
N LEU A 143 3.85 -6.19 0.44
CA LEU A 143 3.05 -5.44 1.43
C LEU A 143 2.70 -6.30 2.67
N LEU A 144 2.90 -7.61 2.57
CA LEU A 144 2.64 -8.54 3.66
C LEU A 144 3.92 -8.77 4.47
N PRO A 145 3.82 -8.80 5.82
CA PRO A 145 4.88 -9.32 6.66
C PRO A 145 5.32 -10.72 6.18
N SER A 146 6.61 -11.01 6.28
CA SER A 146 7.21 -12.24 5.73
C SER A 146 6.51 -13.51 6.23
N GLU A 147 6.13 -13.55 7.53
CA GLU A 147 5.38 -14.66 8.12
C GLU A 147 3.98 -14.85 7.49
N VAL A 148 3.29 -13.75 7.17
CA VAL A 148 1.94 -13.77 6.59
C VAL A 148 2.01 -14.22 5.14
N ALA A 149 2.97 -13.70 4.37
CA ALA A 149 3.22 -14.12 3.00
C ALA A 149 3.55 -15.62 2.91
N ALA A 150 4.44 -16.11 3.77
CA ALA A 150 4.81 -17.52 3.83
C ALA A 150 3.62 -18.43 4.18
N ARG A 151 2.75 -17.99 5.10
CA ARG A 151 1.55 -18.76 5.48
C ARG A 151 0.50 -18.79 4.38
N ILE A 152 0.30 -17.69 3.66
CA ILE A 152 -0.63 -17.62 2.52
C ILE A 152 -0.15 -18.50 1.38
N MET A 153 1.14 -18.45 1.02
CA MET A 153 1.70 -19.32 -0.02
C MET A 153 1.58 -20.81 0.33
N LYS A 154 1.85 -21.17 1.59
CA LYS A 154 1.70 -22.55 2.10
C LYS A 154 0.24 -23.04 2.09
N ASN A 155 -0.71 -22.13 2.31
CA ASN A 155 -2.14 -22.45 2.26
C ASN A 155 -2.67 -22.48 0.81
N GLN A 156 -2.16 -21.63 -0.08
CA GLN A 156 -2.55 -21.64 -1.50
C GLN A 156 -2.11 -22.92 -2.20
N GLN A 157 -0.92 -23.44 -1.89
CA GLN A 157 -0.44 -24.74 -2.40
C GLN A 157 -1.26 -25.94 -1.90
N ARG A 158 -1.92 -25.82 -0.74
CA ARG A 158 -2.80 -26.87 -0.20
C ARG A 158 -4.22 -26.82 -0.76
N ASN A 159 -4.63 -25.69 -1.35
CA ASN A 159 -6.03 -25.41 -1.60
C ASN A 159 -6.46 -25.52 -3.08
N THR A 160 -5.57 -25.86 -4.00
CA THR A 160 -5.88 -25.79 -5.44
C THR A 160 -6.59 -27.02 -6.01
N GLU A 161 -6.63 -28.16 -5.29
CA GLU A 161 -7.13 -29.41 -5.89
C GLU A 161 -8.46 -29.96 -5.33
N ASP A 162 -9.02 -29.50 -4.20
CA ASP A 162 -10.13 -30.28 -3.57
C ASP A 162 -11.30 -29.52 -2.89
N LEU A 163 -11.37 -28.18 -2.91
CA LEU A 163 -12.05 -27.47 -1.81
C LEU A 163 -13.45 -26.87 -2.00
N SER A 164 -14.06 -26.81 -3.18
CA SER A 164 -15.17 -25.84 -3.34
C SER A 164 -16.61 -26.33 -3.12
N LYS A 165 -16.90 -27.64 -3.00
CA LYS A 165 -18.31 -28.09 -2.89
C LYS A 165 -18.62 -29.07 -1.76
N ASN A 166 -17.72 -30.01 -1.43
CA ASN A 166 -18.02 -31.05 -0.44
C ASN A 166 -17.89 -30.56 1.02
N ARG A 167 -16.92 -29.69 1.33
CA ARG A 167 -16.74 -29.17 2.71
C ARG A 167 -17.86 -28.28 3.19
N ILE A 168 -18.49 -27.50 2.30
CA ILE A 168 -19.60 -26.63 2.68
C ILE A 168 -20.82 -27.48 3.05
N ALA A 169 -21.09 -28.55 2.29
CA ALA A 169 -22.16 -29.49 2.61
C ALA A 169 -21.91 -30.24 3.93
N ASP A 170 -20.68 -30.68 4.18
CA ASP A 170 -20.30 -31.34 5.44
C ASP A 170 -20.36 -30.40 6.64
N LEU A 171 -19.95 -29.14 6.47
CA LEU A 171 -20.07 -28.10 7.51
C LEU A 171 -21.53 -27.79 7.82
N VAL A 172 -22.37 -27.60 6.80
CA VAL A 172 -23.82 -27.33 6.98
C VAL A 172 -24.49 -28.50 7.70
N LYS A 173 -24.20 -29.74 7.31
CA LYS A 173 -24.73 -30.94 7.97
C LYS A 173 -24.25 -31.08 9.42
N GLY A 174 -23.00 -30.71 9.69
CA GLY A 174 -22.46 -30.64 11.05
C GLY A 174 -23.20 -29.62 11.91
N TYR A 175 -23.43 -28.42 11.37
CA TYR A 175 -24.19 -27.37 12.07
C TYR A 175 -25.65 -27.75 12.29
N GLU A 176 -26.31 -28.36 11.32
CA GLU A 176 -27.68 -28.87 11.45
C GLU A 176 -27.79 -29.91 12.57
N SER A 177 -26.86 -30.87 12.62
CA SER A 177 -26.81 -31.87 13.70
C SER A 177 -26.59 -31.23 15.07
N THR A 178 -25.73 -30.22 15.18
CA THR A 178 -25.52 -29.52 16.45
C THR A 178 -26.73 -28.70 16.88
N LEU A 179 -27.45 -28.09 15.93
CA LEU A 179 -28.70 -27.37 16.20
C LEU A 179 -29.77 -28.31 16.74
N GLU A 180 -29.89 -29.49 16.16
CA GLU A 180 -30.86 -30.50 16.60
C GLU A 180 -30.56 -30.99 18.02
N THR A 181 -29.28 -31.26 18.34
CA THR A 181 -28.89 -31.62 19.72
C THR A 181 -29.16 -30.52 20.73
N LEU A 182 -28.89 -29.25 20.38
CA LEU A 182 -29.14 -28.12 21.27
C LEU A 182 -30.63 -27.84 21.47
N GLN A 183 -31.45 -28.03 20.44
CA GLN A 183 -32.91 -27.94 20.55
C GLN A 183 -33.47 -29.03 21.47
N GLN A 184 -32.95 -30.25 21.38
CA GLN A 184 -33.32 -31.33 22.28
C GLN A 184 -32.91 -31.04 23.72
N GLU A 185 -31.67 -30.60 23.95
CA GLU A 185 -31.16 -30.26 25.28
C GLU A 185 -31.98 -29.10 25.91
N LEU A 186 -32.33 -28.10 25.11
CA LEU A 186 -33.17 -26.99 25.55
C LEU A 186 -34.58 -27.48 25.93
N ALA A 187 -35.16 -28.38 25.14
CA ALA A 187 -36.47 -28.97 25.43
C ALA A 187 -36.44 -29.76 26.74
N GLU A 188 -35.44 -30.63 26.93
CA GLU A 188 -35.25 -31.41 28.15
C GLU A 188 -35.07 -30.51 29.38
N LYS A 189 -34.20 -29.49 29.27
CA LYS A 189 -33.98 -28.53 30.38
C LYS A 189 -35.20 -27.66 30.66
N SER A 190 -35.96 -27.28 29.65
CA SER A 190 -37.21 -26.53 29.84
C SER A 190 -38.28 -27.37 30.55
N GLN A 191 -38.36 -28.66 30.23
CA GLN A 191 -39.27 -29.58 30.91
C GLN A 191 -38.84 -29.82 32.36
N GLU A 192 -37.53 -29.98 32.62
CA GLU A 192 -36.97 -30.07 33.96
C GLU A 192 -37.30 -28.81 34.79
N LEU A 193 -37.23 -27.63 34.17
CA LEU A 193 -37.57 -26.36 34.81
C LEU A 193 -39.06 -26.26 35.19
N GLU A 194 -39.98 -26.69 34.32
CA GLU A 194 -41.42 -26.68 34.63
C GLU A 194 -41.76 -27.69 35.73
N VAL A 195 -41.14 -28.87 35.74
CA VAL A 195 -41.29 -29.83 36.85
C VAL A 195 -40.79 -29.25 38.17
N ILE A 196 -39.62 -28.59 38.16
CA ILE A 196 -39.10 -27.91 39.35
C ILE A 196 -40.05 -26.83 39.80
N LYS A 197 -40.56 -25.99 38.88
CA LYS A 197 -41.49 -24.90 39.18
C LYS A 197 -42.81 -25.38 39.78
N ASP A 198 -43.35 -26.50 39.31
CA ASP A 198 -44.56 -27.12 39.87
C ASP A 198 -44.31 -27.79 41.23
N THR A 199 -43.09 -28.27 41.47
CA THR A 199 -42.69 -28.93 42.73
C THR A 199 -42.14 -27.94 43.76
N TYR A 200 -41.81 -26.71 43.34
CA TYR A 200 -41.13 -25.73 44.17
C TYR A 200 -42.11 -25.04 45.13
N VAL A 201 -42.06 -25.46 46.39
CA VAL A 201 -42.67 -24.71 47.50
C VAL A 201 -41.62 -23.74 48.02
N TYR A 202 -41.87 -22.45 47.90
CA TYR A 202 -41.00 -21.41 48.47
C TYR A 202 -40.96 -21.55 49.99
N ASN A 203 -39.87 -22.10 50.50
CA ASN A 203 -39.56 -22.13 51.93
C ASN A 203 -38.71 -20.89 52.24
N PRO A 204 -39.14 -19.95 53.10
CA PRO A 204 -38.32 -18.81 53.45
C PRO A 204 -37.03 -19.32 54.10
N PHE A 205 -35.89 -18.90 53.53
CA PHE A 205 -34.57 -19.27 54.01
C PHE A 205 -34.46 -19.05 55.51
N THR A 206 -33.99 -20.07 56.22
CA THR A 206 -33.56 -19.89 57.60
C THR A 206 -32.26 -19.06 57.60
N SER A 207 -32.01 -18.30 58.68
CA SER A 207 -30.82 -17.44 58.78
C SER A 207 -29.50 -18.21 58.58
N GLU A 208 -29.50 -19.51 58.86
CA GLU A 208 -28.33 -20.39 58.77
C GLU A 208 -28.02 -20.77 57.31
N GLU A 209 -29.04 -21.09 56.51
CA GLU A 209 -28.92 -21.37 55.06
C GLU A 209 -28.45 -20.14 54.29
N LEU A 210 -28.94 -18.95 54.66
CA LEU A 210 -28.50 -17.69 54.05
C LEU A 210 -27.02 -17.42 54.33
N THR A 211 -26.56 -17.73 55.55
CA THR A 211 -25.15 -17.58 55.94
C THR A 211 -24.26 -18.57 55.18
N GLU A 212 -24.72 -19.81 54.96
CA GLU A 212 -24.00 -20.80 54.15
C GLU A 212 -23.88 -20.37 52.68
N VAL A 213 -24.95 -19.83 52.09
CA VAL A 213 -24.93 -19.30 50.72
C VAL A 213 -23.99 -18.10 50.60
N CYS A 214 -24.04 -17.15 51.55
CA CYS A 214 -23.10 -16.04 51.60
C CYS A 214 -21.65 -16.52 51.70
N HIS A 215 -21.37 -17.53 52.53
CA HIS A 215 -20.03 -18.11 52.64
C HIS A 215 -19.57 -18.77 51.33
N LYS A 216 -20.46 -19.52 50.65
CA LYS A 216 -20.15 -20.09 49.32
C LYS A 216 -19.86 -19.02 48.28
N LEU A 217 -20.64 -17.93 48.28
CA LEU A 217 -20.41 -16.77 47.42
C LEU A 217 -19.06 -16.11 47.71
N ASP A 218 -18.71 -15.91 48.98
CA ASP A 218 -17.39 -15.38 49.37
C ASP A 218 -16.25 -16.28 48.89
N VAL A 219 -16.41 -17.60 49.00
CA VAL A 219 -15.42 -18.57 48.50
C VAL A 219 -15.28 -18.47 46.98
N VAL A 220 -16.39 -18.36 46.24
CA VAL A 220 -16.36 -18.22 44.77
C VAL A 220 -15.72 -16.89 44.35
N VAL A 221 -16.06 -15.78 45.00
CA VAL A 221 -15.47 -14.46 44.74
C VAL A 221 -13.97 -14.48 45.05
N THR A 222 -13.57 -15.10 46.16
CA THR A 222 -12.16 -15.26 46.53
C THR A 222 -11.41 -16.11 45.51
N ASN A 223 -12.01 -17.20 45.02
CA ASN A 223 -11.43 -18.04 43.99
C ASN A 223 -11.28 -17.29 42.64
N MET A 224 -12.30 -16.53 42.23
CA MET A 224 -12.22 -15.66 41.06
C MET A 224 -11.08 -14.65 41.16
N ASN A 225 -10.94 -13.99 42.32
CA ASN A 225 -9.84 -13.06 42.56
C ASN A 225 -8.47 -13.76 42.46
N GLN A 226 -8.34 -14.98 43.00
CA GLN A 226 -7.12 -15.78 42.83
C GLN A 226 -6.84 -16.14 41.37
N HIS A 227 -7.86 -16.42 40.56
CA HIS A 227 -7.69 -16.63 39.12
C HIS A 227 -7.27 -15.36 38.39
N LEU A 228 -7.83 -14.20 38.75
CA LEU A 228 -7.42 -12.91 38.20
C LEU A 228 -5.97 -12.59 38.56
N GLU A 229 -5.55 -12.83 39.80
CA GLU A 229 -4.15 -12.65 40.23
C GLU A 229 -3.20 -13.57 39.46
N LYS A 230 -3.57 -14.85 39.28
CA LYS A 230 -2.79 -15.80 38.46
C LYS A 230 -2.71 -15.36 37.01
N PHE A 231 -3.81 -14.87 36.45
CA PHE A 231 -3.83 -14.33 35.09
C PHE A 231 -2.92 -13.11 34.97
N HIS A 232 -3.00 -12.14 35.88
CA HIS A 232 -2.09 -10.99 35.89
C HIS A 232 -0.64 -11.40 35.99
N THR A 233 -0.32 -12.36 36.87
CA THR A 233 1.04 -12.89 37.03
C THR A 233 1.54 -13.58 35.77
N CYS A 234 0.70 -14.37 35.09
CA CYS A 234 1.04 -15.00 33.81
C CYS A 234 1.17 -13.95 32.69
N TYR A 235 0.30 -12.94 32.71
CA TYR A 235 0.37 -11.84 31.76
C TYR A 235 1.70 -11.10 31.88
N ASP A 236 2.05 -10.66 33.08
CA ASP A 236 3.26 -9.86 33.33
C ASP A 236 4.55 -10.65 33.07
N ASN A 237 4.59 -11.94 33.42
CA ASN A 237 5.81 -12.75 33.31
C ASN A 237 5.98 -13.43 31.94
N GLU A 238 4.88 -13.83 31.30
CA GLU A 238 4.93 -14.61 30.07
C GLU A 238 4.40 -13.81 28.89
N LEU A 239 3.15 -13.33 28.93
CA LEU A 239 2.50 -12.72 27.76
C LEU A 239 3.05 -11.35 27.39
N VAL A 240 3.49 -10.53 28.34
CA VAL A 240 4.08 -9.21 28.06
C VAL A 240 5.29 -9.34 27.12
N SER A 241 6.06 -10.42 27.21
CA SER A 241 7.19 -10.67 26.31
C SER A 241 6.78 -10.99 24.87
N TRP A 242 5.58 -11.56 24.66
CA TRP A 242 5.01 -11.81 23.35
C TRP A 242 4.27 -10.58 22.80
N CYS A 243 3.61 -9.81 23.67
CA CYS A 243 2.87 -8.60 23.31
C CYS A 243 3.81 -7.42 23.01
N ARG A 244 4.93 -7.32 23.73
CA ARG A 244 6.05 -6.46 23.34
C ARG A 244 6.86 -7.23 22.31
N MET A 245 6.37 -7.31 21.07
CA MET A 245 7.20 -7.80 19.97
C MET A 245 8.51 -7.01 19.99
N PRO A 246 9.66 -7.65 20.26
CA PRO A 246 10.94 -6.96 20.24
C PRO A 246 11.17 -6.56 18.79
N ASP A 247 11.29 -5.25 18.53
CA ASP A 247 11.72 -4.61 17.29
C ASP A 247 11.84 -5.57 16.10
N THR A 248 10.70 -6.11 15.63
CA THR A 248 10.71 -6.87 14.40
C THR A 248 11.21 -5.90 13.35
N PRO A 249 12.27 -6.24 12.60
CA PRO A 249 12.82 -5.32 11.62
C PRO A 249 11.66 -4.84 10.75
N PRO A 250 11.45 -3.52 10.63
CA PRO A 250 10.30 -3.00 9.91
C PRO A 250 10.24 -3.68 8.55
N THR A 251 9.04 -4.16 8.20
CA THR A 251 8.81 -4.72 6.87
C THR A 251 9.30 -3.72 5.82
N GLU A 252 9.67 -4.15 4.61
CA GLU A 252 10.12 -3.22 3.56
C GLU A 252 9.15 -2.03 3.39
N LEU A 253 7.84 -2.27 3.48
CA LEU A 253 6.83 -1.22 3.53
C LEU A 253 6.98 -0.27 4.74
N GLY A 254 7.25 -0.80 5.92
CA GLY A 254 7.53 -0.01 7.13
C GLY A 254 8.75 0.90 6.94
N THR A 255 9.83 0.40 6.33
CA THR A 255 11.01 1.22 6.02
C THR A 255 10.74 2.28 4.95
N ILE A 256 9.88 1.99 3.98
CA ILE A 256 9.47 2.93 2.93
C ILE A 256 8.57 4.02 3.52
N LEU A 257 7.59 3.63 4.35
CA LEU A 257 6.70 4.56 5.05
C LEU A 257 7.49 5.45 6.01
N ASP A 258 8.42 4.91 6.78
CA ASP A 258 9.28 5.69 7.68
C ASP A 258 10.13 6.72 6.91
N ARG A 259 10.70 6.32 5.77
CA ARG A 259 11.38 7.24 4.84
C ARG A 259 10.45 8.31 4.28
N LEU A 260 9.22 7.95 3.91
CA LEU A 260 8.22 8.89 3.42
C LEU A 260 7.77 9.87 4.52
N TYR A 261 7.51 9.40 5.73
CA TYR A 261 7.18 10.24 6.88
C TYR A 261 8.31 11.21 7.18
N THR A 262 9.56 10.74 7.19
CA THR A 262 10.73 11.61 7.37
C THR A 262 10.82 12.67 6.27
N LYS A 263 10.54 12.30 5.00
CA LYS A 263 10.52 13.25 3.88
C LYS A 263 9.37 14.24 4.00
N MET A 264 8.20 13.80 4.42
CA MET A 264 7.02 14.63 4.62
C MET A 264 7.23 15.62 5.76
N ASP A 265 7.86 15.20 6.86
CA ASP A 265 8.27 16.09 7.96
C ASP A 265 9.31 17.10 7.51
N SER A 266 10.30 16.68 6.71
CA SER A 266 11.29 17.61 6.15
C SER A 266 10.65 18.64 5.20
N PHE A 267 9.63 18.25 4.45
CA PHE A 267 8.88 19.13 3.58
C PHE A 267 7.97 20.08 4.37
N ALA A 268 7.30 19.58 5.42
CA ALA A 268 6.52 20.41 6.33
C ALA A 268 7.39 21.47 7.03
N LEU A 269 8.60 21.08 7.45
CA LEU A 269 9.59 22.00 7.99
C LEU A 269 10.00 23.06 6.96
N MET A 270 10.27 22.65 5.72
CA MET A 270 10.61 23.56 4.60
C MET A 270 9.47 24.55 4.30
N MET A 271 8.22 24.10 4.34
CA MET A 271 7.06 24.99 4.16
C MET A 271 6.94 26.00 5.31
N GLY A 272 7.15 25.57 6.55
CA GLY A 272 7.18 26.46 7.72
C GLY A 272 8.30 27.50 7.66
N THR A 273 9.47 27.15 7.12
CA THR A 273 10.57 28.12 6.93
C THR A 273 10.29 29.09 5.80
N PHE A 274 9.69 28.65 4.68
CA PHE A 274 9.25 29.59 3.64
C PHE A 274 8.19 30.56 4.13
N GLU A 275 7.27 30.10 4.97
CA GLU A 275 6.28 30.97 5.58
C GLU A 275 6.93 32.00 6.53
N SER A 276 7.96 31.58 7.27
CA SER A 276 8.76 32.49 8.12
C SER A 276 9.59 33.49 7.31
N ILE A 277 10.15 33.07 6.17
CA ILE A 277 10.86 33.96 5.23
C ILE A 277 9.88 34.95 4.60
N ARG A 278 8.68 34.49 4.21
CA ARG A 278 7.61 35.36 3.70
C ARG A 278 7.18 36.38 4.75
N ALA A 279 7.03 35.96 6.01
CA ALA A 279 6.68 36.87 7.10
C ALA A 279 7.77 37.92 7.35
N THR A 280 9.05 37.55 7.30
CA THR A 280 10.17 38.50 7.49
C THR A 280 10.37 39.43 6.30
N THR A 281 10.14 38.97 5.06
CA THR A 281 10.17 39.83 3.86
C THR A 281 9.00 40.82 3.83
N LEU A 282 7.80 40.42 4.24
CA LEU A 282 6.67 41.35 4.41
C LEU A 282 6.95 42.39 5.51
N GLN A 283 7.59 42.00 6.61
CA GLN A 283 8.03 42.94 7.65
C GLN A 283 9.11 43.92 7.14
N LEU A 284 9.95 43.50 6.19
CA LEU A 284 10.95 44.35 5.56
C LEU A 284 10.32 45.33 4.55
N GLU A 285 9.32 44.90 3.77
CA GLU A 285 8.54 45.80 2.89
C GLU A 285 7.80 46.87 3.69
N ASP A 286 7.23 46.52 4.86
CA ASP A 286 6.57 47.49 5.75
C ASP A 286 7.56 48.54 6.31
N LEU A 287 8.82 48.15 6.53
CA LEU A 287 9.88 49.06 6.99
C LEU A 287 10.40 49.98 5.87
N ASP A 288 10.36 49.56 4.60
CA ASP A 288 10.80 50.37 3.46
C ASP A 288 9.80 51.48 3.08
N THR A 289 8.54 51.38 3.55
CA THR A 289 7.55 52.46 3.45
C THR A 289 7.75 53.60 4.45
N VAL A 290 8.68 53.45 5.42
CA VAL A 290 8.99 54.49 6.43
C VAL A 290 10.37 55.10 6.13
N LYS A 291 10.36 56.40 5.81
CA LYS A 291 11.47 57.31 5.45
C LYS A 291 12.90 56.94 5.94
N PRO A 292 13.95 57.28 5.15
CA PRO A 292 15.31 56.79 5.34
C PRO A 292 15.95 57.41 6.59
N GLY A 293 16.22 56.57 7.58
CA GLY A 293 16.88 57.01 8.81
C GLY A 293 17.31 55.90 9.77
N ARG A 294 17.44 54.64 9.34
CA ARG A 294 17.92 53.54 10.20
C ARG A 294 18.72 52.46 9.46
N ASP A 295 19.99 52.75 9.21
CA ASP A 295 20.97 51.76 8.71
C ASP A 295 21.24 50.61 9.70
N THR A 296 20.91 50.79 10.98
CA THR A 296 21.16 49.77 12.02
C THR A 296 20.09 48.68 12.08
N THR A 297 18.83 48.96 11.74
CA THR A 297 17.74 47.98 11.79
C THR A 297 17.69 47.09 10.54
N LEU A 298 18.06 47.62 9.38
CA LEU A 298 18.22 46.85 8.14
C LEU A 298 19.34 45.80 8.27
N LYS A 299 20.43 46.16 8.96
CA LYS A 299 21.55 45.26 9.20
C LYS A 299 21.17 44.09 10.11
N THR A 300 20.44 44.36 11.21
CA THR A 300 19.97 43.29 12.11
C THR A 300 18.97 42.34 11.47
N ALA A 301 18.10 42.83 10.58
CA ALA A 301 17.13 41.97 9.89
C ALA A 301 17.80 41.12 8.79
N SER A 302 18.74 41.71 8.05
CA SER A 302 19.61 40.99 7.11
C SER A 302 20.44 39.91 7.82
N ASP A 303 21.09 40.26 8.93
CA ASP A 303 21.92 39.32 9.70
C ASP A 303 21.06 38.16 10.26
N SER A 304 19.84 38.43 10.72
CA SER A 304 18.88 37.40 11.15
C SER A 304 18.45 36.49 10.00
N PHE A 305 18.24 37.01 8.80
CA PHE A 305 17.91 36.22 7.61
C PHE A 305 19.07 35.28 7.25
N PHE A 306 20.30 35.79 7.20
CA PHE A 306 21.47 34.99 6.88
C PHE A 306 21.81 33.96 7.97
N LEU A 307 21.59 34.26 9.26
CA LEU A 307 21.71 33.27 10.33
C LEU A 307 20.69 32.14 10.17
N THR A 308 19.42 32.47 9.87
CA THR A 308 18.36 31.47 9.69
C THR A 308 18.64 30.58 8.46
N LEU A 309 19.16 31.18 7.38
CA LEU A 309 19.58 30.45 6.17
C LEU A 309 20.80 29.56 6.42
N THR A 310 21.75 30.01 7.24
CA THR A 310 22.96 29.26 7.57
C THR A 310 22.65 28.07 8.49
N ASP A 311 21.79 28.25 9.49
CA ASP A 311 21.28 27.15 10.32
C ASP A 311 20.48 26.14 9.50
N PHE A 312 19.72 26.59 8.50
CA PHE A 312 19.02 25.72 7.55
C PHE A 312 19.98 24.87 6.71
N LEU A 313 21.04 25.47 6.16
CA LEU A 313 22.05 24.75 5.39
C LEU A 313 22.81 23.72 6.25
N ASN A 314 23.05 24.03 7.52
CA ASN A 314 23.68 23.12 8.46
C ASN A 314 22.77 21.97 8.91
N GLN A 315 21.46 22.17 9.00
CA GLN A 315 20.50 21.11 9.33
C GLN A 315 20.21 20.16 8.14
N ILE A 316 20.39 20.62 6.91
CA ILE A 316 20.24 19.80 5.70
C ILE A 316 21.52 19.02 5.36
N ALA A 317 22.67 19.48 5.83
CA ALA A 317 23.95 18.79 5.69
C ALA A 317 23.99 17.53 6.57
N VAL A 318 23.43 16.43 6.06
CA VAL A 318 23.69 15.08 6.60
C VAL A 318 25.19 14.80 6.46
N PRO A 319 25.90 14.33 7.51
CA PRO A 319 27.30 13.96 7.37
C PRO A 319 27.41 12.80 6.38
N ALA A 320 28.26 12.95 5.37
CA ALA A 320 28.62 11.86 4.47
C ALA A 320 29.12 10.68 5.31
N VAL A 321 28.42 9.56 5.25
CA VAL A 321 28.86 8.28 5.81
C VAL A 321 30.22 7.97 5.19
N GLY A 322 31.26 8.06 6.02
CA GLY A 322 32.61 7.69 5.65
C GLY A 322 32.67 6.21 5.33
N ASP A 323 33.23 5.94 4.15
CA ASP A 323 33.75 4.66 3.71
C ASP A 323 34.67 4.07 4.80
N GLN A 324 34.20 3.02 5.49
CA GLN A 324 35.09 2.14 6.26
C GLN A 324 35.04 0.77 5.59
N SER A 325 36.12 0.53 4.84
CA SER A 325 36.45 -0.72 4.20
C SER A 325 36.49 -1.87 5.20
N ALA A 326 36.14 -3.05 4.69
CA ALA A 326 36.51 -4.33 5.23
C ALA A 326 37.97 -4.35 5.73
N ASP A 327 38.18 -4.81 6.96
CA ASP A 327 39.23 -5.78 7.32
C ASP A 327 39.16 -6.12 8.82
N GLY A 328 39.23 -7.42 9.13
CA GLY A 328 39.71 -7.89 10.43
C GLY A 328 38.68 -8.46 11.41
N TYR A 329 38.15 -9.65 11.14
CA TYR A 329 37.84 -10.63 12.19
C TYR A 329 38.29 -12.03 11.76
N LEU A 330 39.56 -12.30 12.04
CA LEU A 330 40.17 -13.61 12.22
C LEU A 330 41.10 -13.50 13.45
N SER A 331 41.03 -14.51 14.33
CA SER A 331 41.69 -14.65 15.66
C SER A 331 40.87 -14.04 16.81
N VAL A 332 40.45 -14.74 17.85
CA VAL A 332 40.80 -16.05 18.45
C VAL A 332 39.52 -16.73 18.93
#